data_AF-A0A176S228-F1
#
_entry.id   AF-A0A176S228-F1
#
_cell.length_a   1.000
_cell.length_b   1.000
_cell.length_c   1.000
_cell.angle_alpha   90.00
_cell.angle_beta   90.00
_cell.angle_gamma   90.00
#
_symmetry.space_group_name_H-M   'P 1'
#
loop_
_entity.id
_entity.type
_entity.pdbx_description
1 polymer ?
#
loop_
_entity_poly.entity_id
_entity_poly.type
_entity_poly.pdbx_seq_one_letter_code
_entity_poly.pdbx_strand_id
1 'polypeptide(L)'
;MSSSTLDLSDLAHTDLSKLDVVERYTQFAPVYDQSVNDWGYQCYRTAAHAMQHYIATNQPILDAGCGTGLVGQALAELGYEDLTGIDISPDMLDHAKKTGHYRQIQLQDLSQLPYAFADNCFAAISCIGVFSLIADPSPVLQEFRRLVCPQGYLVFTQQEV
;
A
#
# COMPACT_ATOMS: atom_id res chain seq x y z
N MET A 1 -3.64 19.67 28.73
CA MET A 1 -4.33 18.46 28.24
C MET A 1 -3.24 17.56 27.67
N SER A 2 -2.90 16.49 28.41
CA SER A 2 -1.78 15.61 28.08
C SER A 2 -2.17 14.75 26.88
N SER A 3 -1.48 14.93 25.76
CA SER A 3 -1.51 13.97 24.66
C SER A 3 -0.93 12.66 25.17
N SER A 4 -1.76 11.64 25.32
CA SER A 4 -1.33 10.29 25.67
C SER A 4 -0.62 9.70 24.47
N THR A 5 0.71 9.77 24.48
CA THR A 5 1.54 8.96 23.60
C THR A 5 1.29 7.50 23.96
N LEU A 6 0.67 6.74 23.05
CA LEU A 6 0.49 5.30 23.21
C LEU A 6 1.88 4.67 23.40
N ASP A 7 2.07 3.96 24.52
CA ASP A 7 3.30 3.26 24.84
C ASP A 7 3.42 2.02 23.94
N LEU A 8 4.60 1.77 23.40
CA LEU A 8 4.92 0.57 22.62
C LEU A 8 4.62 -0.73 23.40
N SER A 9 4.63 -0.69 24.74
CA SER A 9 4.24 -1.82 25.58
C SER A 9 2.74 -2.15 25.52
N ASP A 10 1.88 -1.17 25.27
CA ASP A 10 0.42 -1.37 25.24
C ASP A 10 -0.03 -2.09 23.96
N LEU A 11 0.70 -1.89 22.86
CA LEU A 11 0.52 -2.63 21.60
C LEU A 11 0.98 -4.09 21.72
N ALA A 12 1.98 -4.37 22.56
CA ALA A 12 2.53 -5.72 22.74
C ALA A 12 1.57 -6.69 23.47
N HIS A 13 0.57 -6.16 24.19
CA HIS A 13 -0.43 -6.95 24.93
C HIS A 13 -1.77 -7.07 24.20
N THR A 14 -1.95 -6.34 23.09
CA THR A 14 -3.18 -6.39 22.31
C THR A 14 -3.07 -7.50 21.26
N ASP A 15 -4.00 -8.45 21.28
CA ASP A 15 -4.10 -9.48 20.24
C ASP A 15 -4.67 -8.87 18.95
N LEU A 16 -3.76 -8.28 18.17
CA LEU A 16 -4.04 -7.63 16.90
C LEU A 16 -4.75 -8.54 15.89
N SER A 17 -4.72 -9.87 16.07
CA SER A 17 -5.40 -10.82 15.18
C SER A 17 -6.94 -10.76 15.29
N LYS A 18 -7.47 -10.17 16.38
CA LYS A 18 -8.91 -10.07 16.66
C LYS A 18 -9.54 -8.74 16.27
N LEU A 19 -8.72 -7.74 15.93
CA LEU A 19 -9.19 -6.44 15.46
C LEU A 19 -9.57 -6.53 13.99
N ASP A 20 -10.48 -5.66 13.56
CA ASP A 20 -10.65 -5.45 12.13
C ASP A 20 -9.39 -4.82 11.51
N VAL A 21 -9.30 -4.86 10.18
CA VAL A 21 -8.09 -4.43 9.45
C VAL A 21 -7.77 -2.96 9.72
N VAL A 22 -8.79 -2.10 9.85
CA VAL A 22 -8.60 -0.65 10.05
C VAL A 22 -8.08 -0.41 11.46
N GLU A 23 -8.75 -0.96 12.48
CA GLU A 23 -8.35 -0.82 13.88
C GLU A 23 -6.94 -1.33 14.12
N ARG A 24 -6.59 -2.49 13.54
CA ARG A 24 -5.25 -3.06 13.63
C ARG A 24 -4.19 -2.10 13.09
N TYR A 25 -4.42 -1.53 11.90
CA TYR A 25 -3.44 -0.65 11.28
C TYR A 25 -3.41 0.76 11.86
N THR A 26 -4.52 1.28 12.37
CA THR A 26 -4.54 2.50 13.20
C THR A 26 -3.60 2.37 14.40
N GLN A 27 -3.67 1.23 15.10
CA GLN A 27 -2.79 0.95 16.25
C GLN A 27 -1.33 0.75 15.84
N PHE A 28 -1.09 0.14 14.67
CA PHE A 28 0.25 -0.24 14.23
C PHE A 28 0.99 0.86 13.44
N ALA A 29 0.27 1.84 12.87
CA ALA A 29 0.84 2.91 12.04
C ALA A 29 2.05 3.66 12.66
N PRO A 30 2.05 4.02 13.96
CA PRO A 30 3.17 4.77 14.54
C PRO A 30 4.50 4.00 14.58
N VAL A 31 4.45 2.66 14.58
CA VAL A 31 5.60 1.76 14.74
C VAL A 31 5.82 0.87 13.52
N TYR A 32 5.02 1.08 12.47
CA TYR A 32 4.95 0.21 11.30
C TYR A 32 6.31 0.07 10.61
N ASP A 33 6.91 1.20 10.25
CA ASP A 33 8.17 1.22 9.48
C ASP A 33 9.33 0.62 10.27
N GLN A 34 9.38 0.85 11.60
CA GLN A 34 10.37 0.23 12.47
C GLN A 34 10.17 -1.29 12.51
N SER A 35 8.93 -1.75 12.65
CA SER A 35 8.60 -3.17 12.66
C SER A 35 8.95 -3.84 11.33
N VAL A 36 8.66 -3.19 10.19
CA VAL A 36 9.04 -3.65 8.85
C VAL A 36 10.56 -3.81 8.73
N ASN A 37 11.34 -2.86 9.27
CA ASN A 37 12.79 -2.95 9.31
C ASN A 37 13.27 -4.08 10.22
N ASP A 38 12.70 -4.22 11.41
CA ASP A 38 13.07 -5.26 12.38
C ASP A 38 12.76 -6.67 11.86
N TRP A 39 11.68 -6.82 11.08
CA TRP A 39 11.34 -8.06 10.38
C TRP A 39 12.20 -8.31 9.14
N GLY A 40 13.00 -7.33 8.71
CA GLY A 40 13.78 -7.41 7.48
C GLY A 40 12.89 -7.57 6.24
N TYR A 41 11.65 -7.08 6.27
CA TYR A 41 10.71 -7.23 5.16
C TYR A 41 11.12 -6.29 4.01
N GLN A 42 11.64 -6.85 2.91
CA GLN A 42 12.21 -6.07 1.79
C GLN A 42 11.33 -6.03 0.53
N CYS A 43 10.14 -6.65 0.56
CA CYS A 43 9.34 -6.81 -0.64
C CYS A 43 8.95 -5.48 -1.30
N TYR A 44 8.82 -4.38 -0.54
CA TYR A 44 8.55 -3.06 -1.12
C TYR A 44 9.70 -2.59 -2.02
N ARG A 45 10.97 -2.78 -1.62
CA ARG A 45 12.14 -2.47 -2.46
C ARG A 45 12.27 -3.44 -3.62
N THR A 46 12.04 -4.74 -3.38
CA THR A 46 12.08 -5.75 -4.44
C THR A 46 11.04 -5.46 -5.53
N ALA A 47 9.82 -5.08 -5.15
CA ALA A 47 8.77 -4.70 -6.08
C ALA A 47 9.13 -3.44 -6.88
N ALA A 48 9.65 -2.39 -6.21
CA ALA A 48 10.12 -1.17 -6.87
C ALA A 48 11.22 -1.46 -7.91
N HIS A 49 12.24 -2.24 -7.53
CA HIS A 49 13.29 -2.65 -8.46
C HIS A 49 12.77 -3.53 -9.60
N ALA A 50 11.81 -4.43 -9.34
CA ALA A 50 11.20 -5.21 -10.41
C ALA A 50 10.48 -4.30 -11.43
N MET A 51 9.70 -3.32 -10.95
CA MET A 51 8.98 -2.37 -11.80
C MET A 51 9.91 -1.53 -12.68
N GLN A 52 11.11 -1.17 -12.20
CA GLN A 52 12.13 -0.41 -12.95
C GLN A 52 12.51 -1.04 -14.29
N HIS A 53 12.35 -2.36 -14.44
CA HIS A 53 12.69 -3.08 -15.66
C HIS A 53 11.60 -3.06 -16.72
N TYR A 54 10.37 -2.72 -16.34
CA TYR A 54 9.18 -2.85 -17.19
C TYR A 54 8.41 -1.55 -17.39
N ILE A 55 8.52 -0.60 -16.45
CA ILE A 55 7.73 0.63 -16.41
C ILE A 55 8.67 1.83 -16.52
N ALA A 56 8.41 2.75 -17.46
CA ALA A 56 9.17 3.99 -17.52
C ALA A 56 8.79 4.92 -16.36
N THR A 57 9.75 5.70 -15.85
CA THR A 57 9.60 6.49 -14.63
C THR A 57 8.52 7.58 -14.69
N ASN A 58 8.15 8.01 -15.90
CA ASN A 58 7.10 9.01 -16.13
C ASN A 58 5.71 8.40 -16.31
N GLN A 59 5.55 7.08 -16.18
CA GLN A 59 4.25 6.41 -16.35
C GLN A 59 3.48 6.31 -15.02
N PRO A 60 2.14 6.37 -15.06
CA PRO A 60 1.30 6.35 -13.87
C PRO A 60 1.32 4.99 -13.18
N ILE A 61 1.54 4.99 -11.86
CA ILE A 61 1.49 3.78 -11.02
C ILE A 61 0.46 3.97 -9.90
N LEU A 62 -0.36 2.94 -9.70
CA LEU A 62 -1.23 2.82 -8.53
C LEU A 62 -0.57 1.92 -7.48
N ASP A 63 -0.36 2.44 -6.28
CA ASP A 63 -0.01 1.65 -5.11
C ASP A 63 -1.26 1.33 -4.29
N ALA A 64 -1.75 0.10 -4.42
CA ALA A 64 -2.99 -0.39 -3.82
C ALA A 64 -2.73 -1.07 -2.48
N GLY A 65 -3.21 -0.44 -1.40
CA GLY A 65 -2.81 -0.72 -0.02
C GLY A 65 -1.44 -0.11 0.29
N CYS A 66 -1.31 1.20 0.03
CA CYS A 66 -0.02 1.90 0.09
C CYS A 66 0.56 2.03 1.51
N GLY A 67 -0.23 1.77 2.56
CA GLY A 67 0.20 1.84 3.95
C GLY A 67 0.83 3.20 4.28
N THR A 68 1.96 3.17 4.99
CA THR A 68 2.76 4.37 5.32
C THR A 68 3.53 4.96 4.14
N GLY A 69 3.50 4.32 2.97
CA GLY A 69 4.09 4.83 1.73
C GLY A 69 5.46 4.25 1.34
N LEU A 70 5.88 3.13 1.93
CA LEU A 70 7.21 2.53 1.67
C LEU A 70 7.46 2.17 0.20
N VAL A 71 6.45 1.66 -0.52
CA VAL A 71 6.57 1.37 -1.97
C VAL A 71 6.73 2.67 -2.75
N GLY A 72 5.89 3.68 -2.47
CA GLY A 72 6.00 4.99 -3.11
C GLY A 72 7.35 5.67 -2.87
N GLN A 73 7.90 5.58 -1.66
CA GLN A 73 9.26 6.06 -1.38
C GLN A 73 10.31 5.33 -2.23
N ALA A 74 10.26 3.99 -2.26
CA ALA A 74 11.22 3.19 -3.03
C ALA A 74 11.13 3.48 -4.54
N LEU A 75 9.93 3.72 -5.07
CA LEU A 75 9.72 4.15 -6.46
C LEU A 75 10.24 5.57 -6.70
N ALA A 76 10.00 6.51 -5.78
CA ALA A 76 10.52 7.87 -5.91
C ALA A 76 12.06 7.92 -5.88
N GLU A 77 12.71 7.08 -5.06
CA GLU A 77 14.17 6.91 -5.04
C GLU A 77 14.72 6.43 -6.42
N LEU A 78 13.91 5.74 -7.21
CA LEU A 78 14.23 5.29 -8.58
C LEU A 78 13.81 6.30 -9.68
N GLY A 79 13.24 7.45 -9.28
CA GLY A 79 12.87 8.54 -10.19
C GLY A 79 11.43 8.50 -10.70
N TYR A 80 10.55 7.67 -10.13
CA TYR A 80 9.13 7.70 -10.47
C TYR A 80 8.43 8.89 -9.83
N GLU A 81 7.56 9.57 -10.59
CA GLU A 81 6.92 10.82 -10.14
C GLU A 81 5.38 10.78 -10.17
N ASP A 82 4.76 9.94 -11.01
CA ASP A 82 3.29 9.86 -11.15
C ASP A 82 2.72 8.69 -10.34
N LEU A 83 2.80 8.83 -9.01
CA LEU A 83 2.35 7.83 -8.05
C LEU A 83 1.00 8.19 -7.44
N THR A 84 0.06 7.26 -7.47
CA THR A 84 -1.23 7.33 -6.76
C THR A 84 -1.27 6.27 -5.67
N GLY A 85 -1.55 6.65 -4.43
CA GLY A 85 -1.68 5.73 -3.30
C GLY A 85 -3.13 5.56 -2.86
N ILE A 86 -3.56 4.33 -2.61
CA ILE A 86 -4.86 4.05 -1.99
C ILE A 86 -4.72 3.11 -0.80
N ASP A 87 -5.47 3.37 0.27
CA ASP A 87 -5.49 2.51 1.46
C ASP A 87 -6.83 2.64 2.20
N ILE A 88 -7.19 1.62 2.99
CA ILE A 88 -8.41 1.61 3.80
C ILE A 88 -8.23 2.38 5.12
N SER A 89 -6.99 2.57 5.59
CA SER A 89 -6.69 3.22 6.87
C SER A 89 -6.39 4.71 6.70
N PRO A 90 -7.21 5.62 7.27
CA PRO A 90 -6.93 7.05 7.25
C PRO A 90 -5.58 7.41 7.90
N ASP A 91 -5.22 6.73 8.99
CA ASP A 91 -3.94 6.97 9.69
C ASP A 91 -2.75 6.61 8.81
N MET A 92 -2.81 5.46 8.12
CA MET A 92 -1.78 5.08 7.14
C MET A 92 -1.63 6.13 6.04
N LEU A 93 -2.76 6.62 5.51
CA LEU A 93 -2.73 7.66 4.49
C LEU A 93 -2.13 8.98 4.99
N ASP A 94 -2.31 9.33 6.26
CA ASP A 94 -1.69 10.51 6.84
C ASP A 94 -0.18 10.36 6.99
N HIS A 95 0.34 9.15 7.18
CA HIS A 95 1.77 8.86 7.07
C HIS A 95 2.25 8.94 5.61
N ALA A 96 1.56 8.29 4.68
CA ALA A 96 1.90 8.31 3.25
C ALA A 96 1.95 9.74 2.69
N LYS A 97 1.00 10.61 3.06
CA LYS A 97 1.00 12.03 2.66
C LYS A 97 2.27 12.78 3.10
N LYS A 98 2.77 12.50 4.31
CA LYS A 98 3.96 13.17 4.86
C LYS A 98 5.24 12.81 4.12
N THR A 99 5.27 11.67 3.41
CA THR A 99 6.42 11.28 2.58
C THR A 99 6.61 12.22 1.39
N GLY A 100 5.52 12.83 0.88
CA GLY A 100 5.56 13.70 -0.29
C GLY A 100 5.79 12.98 -1.63
N HIS A 101 5.73 11.64 -1.67
CA HIS A 101 6.03 10.86 -2.89
C HIS A 101 4.81 10.57 -3.76
N TYR A 102 3.58 10.75 -3.24
CA TYR A 102 2.35 10.51 -3.99
C TYR A 102 1.78 11.81 -4.54
N ARG A 103 1.48 11.82 -5.83
CA ARG A 103 0.74 12.91 -6.49
C ARG A 103 -0.72 12.95 -6.03
N GLN A 104 -1.31 11.78 -5.78
CA GLN A 104 -2.67 11.64 -5.27
C GLN A 104 -2.72 10.53 -4.22
N ILE A 105 -3.48 10.78 -3.14
CA ILE A 105 -3.79 9.77 -2.12
C ILE A 105 -5.31 9.74 -1.91
N GLN A 106 -5.90 8.54 -1.87
CA GLN A 106 -7.34 8.35 -1.68
C GLN A 106 -7.65 7.23 -0.67
N LEU A 107 -8.63 7.47 0.19
CA LEU A 107 -9.22 6.43 1.04
C LEU A 107 -10.00 5.45 0.17
N GLN A 108 -9.62 4.18 0.20
CA GLN A 108 -10.25 3.12 -0.59
C GLN A 108 -10.17 1.79 0.16
N ASP A 109 -11.34 1.23 0.45
CA ASP A 109 -11.45 -0.19 0.75
C ASP A 109 -11.37 -0.97 -0.57
N LEU A 110 -10.37 -1.85 -0.72
CA LEU A 110 -10.18 -2.62 -1.95
C LEU A 110 -11.36 -3.57 -2.24
N SER A 111 -12.17 -3.93 -1.24
CA SER A 111 -13.39 -4.74 -1.43
C SER A 111 -14.58 -3.91 -1.97
N GLN A 112 -14.53 -2.59 -1.87
CA GLN A 112 -15.59 -1.69 -2.33
C GLN A 112 -15.36 -1.31 -3.79
N LEU A 113 -15.99 -2.06 -4.69
CA LEU A 113 -15.89 -1.90 -6.14
C LEU A 113 -17.07 -1.10 -6.71
N PRO A 114 -16.88 -0.34 -7.81
CA PRO A 114 -15.61 -0.07 -8.50
C PRO A 114 -14.83 1.08 -7.83
N TYR A 115 -13.51 1.13 -8.09
CA TYR A 115 -12.67 2.26 -7.71
C TYR A 115 -12.92 3.44 -8.64
N ALA A 116 -12.83 4.66 -8.10
CA ALA A 116 -13.13 5.91 -8.78
C ALA A 116 -12.04 6.36 -9.78
N PHE A 117 -11.54 5.43 -10.60
CA PHE A 117 -10.56 5.65 -11.66
C PHE A 117 -11.12 5.20 -13.01
N ALA A 118 -10.64 5.83 -14.09
CA ALA A 118 -10.98 5.45 -15.45
C ALA A 118 -10.38 4.09 -15.82
N ASP A 119 -10.95 3.44 -16.82
CA ASP A 119 -10.38 2.21 -17.39
C ASP A 119 -8.99 2.51 -18.01
N ASN A 120 -8.07 1.55 -17.95
CA ASN A 120 -6.76 1.62 -18.60
C ASN A 120 -5.98 2.92 -18.30
N CYS A 121 -5.93 3.34 -17.03
CA CYS A 121 -5.29 4.61 -16.63
C CYS A 121 -3.95 4.44 -15.92
N PHE A 122 -3.57 3.23 -15.50
CA PHE A 122 -2.29 2.96 -14.84
C PHE A 122 -1.41 2.03 -15.68
N ALA A 123 -0.13 2.39 -15.85
CA ALA A 123 0.84 1.51 -16.50
C ALA A 123 1.23 0.32 -15.63
N ALA A 124 1.19 0.50 -14.30
CA ALA A 124 1.31 -0.59 -13.35
C ALA A 124 0.43 -0.38 -12.11
N ILE A 125 0.07 -1.49 -11.47
CA ILE A 125 -0.55 -1.51 -10.14
C ILE A 125 0.34 -2.36 -9.23
N SER A 126 0.84 -1.76 -8.15
CA SER A 126 1.51 -2.47 -7.06
C SER A 126 0.52 -2.79 -5.94
N CYS A 127 0.58 -4.01 -5.38
CA CYS A 127 -0.21 -4.40 -4.22
C CYS A 127 0.62 -5.30 -3.31
N ILE A 128 1.36 -4.68 -2.37
CA ILE A 128 2.46 -5.33 -1.65
C ILE A 128 2.10 -5.51 -0.17
N GLY A 129 1.99 -6.76 0.28
CA GLY A 129 1.67 -7.09 1.68
C GLY A 129 0.17 -7.02 2.02
N VAL A 130 -0.70 -7.03 1.01
CA VAL A 130 -2.13 -6.78 1.18
C VAL A 130 -2.99 -8.03 0.94
N PHE A 131 -2.65 -8.87 -0.05
CA PHE A 131 -3.53 -9.98 -0.45
C PHE A 131 -3.78 -11.02 0.63
N SER A 132 -2.87 -11.20 1.60
CA SER A 132 -3.10 -12.07 2.76
C SER A 132 -4.25 -11.61 3.67
N LEU A 133 -4.75 -10.39 3.48
CA LEU A 133 -5.86 -9.80 4.24
C LEU A 133 -7.19 -9.88 3.49
N ILE A 134 -7.17 -10.31 2.23
CA ILE A 134 -8.35 -10.34 1.37
C ILE A 134 -8.77 -11.81 1.20
N ALA A 135 -9.95 -12.15 1.72
CA ALA A 135 -10.44 -13.53 1.70
C ALA A 135 -10.65 -14.08 0.27
N ASP A 136 -11.19 -13.26 -0.63
CA ASP A 136 -11.28 -13.55 -2.06
C ASP A 136 -10.70 -12.38 -2.87
N PRO A 137 -9.47 -12.49 -3.40
CA PRO A 137 -8.85 -11.42 -4.20
C PRO A 137 -9.40 -11.35 -5.62
N SER A 138 -10.26 -12.27 -6.06
CA SER A 138 -10.73 -12.35 -7.46
C SER A 138 -11.42 -11.07 -7.95
N PRO A 139 -12.35 -10.45 -7.19
CA PRO A 139 -12.98 -9.20 -7.60
C PRO A 139 -11.98 -8.03 -7.68
N VAL A 140 -11.03 -7.98 -6.75
CA VAL A 140 -9.96 -6.98 -6.73
C VAL A 140 -9.05 -7.11 -7.94
N LEU A 141 -8.66 -8.34 -8.31
CA LEU A 141 -7.87 -8.61 -9.50
C LEU A 141 -8.62 -8.26 -10.80
N GLN A 142 -9.94 -8.45 -10.84
CA GLN A 142 -10.76 -8.02 -11.97
C GLN A 142 -10.77 -6.48 -12.09
N GLU A 143 -10.86 -5.79 -10.96
CA GLU A 143 -10.82 -4.33 -10.94
C GLU A 143 -9.43 -3.80 -11.32
N PHE A 144 -8.36 -4.40 -10.80
CA PHE A 144 -7.00 -4.07 -11.24
C PHE A 144 -6.83 -4.28 -12.74
N ARG A 145 -7.43 -5.34 -13.32
CA ARG A 145 -7.42 -5.56 -14.76
C ARG A 145 -8.22 -4.52 -15.55
N ARG A 146 -9.27 -3.92 -14.99
CA ARG A 146 -10.00 -2.80 -15.60
C ARG A 146 -9.14 -1.54 -15.64
N LEU A 147 -8.38 -1.29 -14.57
CA LEU A 147 -7.61 -0.07 -14.37
C LEU A 147 -6.25 -0.07 -15.07
N VAL A 148 -5.59 -1.23 -15.15
CA VAL A 148 -4.28 -1.33 -15.79
C VAL A 148 -4.41 -1.20 -17.31
N CYS A 149 -3.52 -0.43 -17.93
CA CYS A 149 -3.44 -0.31 -19.38
C CYS A 149 -3.24 -1.68 -20.05
N PRO A 150 -3.63 -1.84 -21.33
CA PRO A 150 -3.22 -3.00 -22.11
C PRO A 150 -1.68 -3.09 -22.12
N GLN A 151 -1.13 -4.27 -21.86
CA GLN A 151 0.31 -4.53 -21.67
C GLN A 151 0.94 -3.88 -20.42
N GLY A 152 0.12 -3.31 -19.52
CA GLY A 152 0.58 -2.89 -18.21
C GLY A 152 0.75 -4.07 -17.25
N TYR A 153 1.29 -3.79 -16.06
CA TYR A 153 1.76 -4.82 -15.15
C TYR A 153 1.02 -4.77 -13.81
N LEU A 154 0.74 -5.95 -13.26
CA LEU A 154 0.31 -6.12 -11.88
C LEU A 154 1.48 -6.71 -11.11
N VAL A 155 1.91 -6.04 -10.04
CA VAL A 155 3.02 -6.47 -9.18
C VAL A 155 2.47 -6.64 -7.78
N PHE A 156 2.51 -7.85 -7.24
CA PHE A 156 1.94 -8.12 -5.92
C PHE A 156 2.77 -9.13 -5.15
N THR A 157 2.60 -9.15 -3.84
CA THR A 157 3.10 -10.23 -2.99
C THR A 157 1.96 -11.02 -2.38
N GLN A 158 2.23 -12.29 -2.15
CA GLN A 158 1.35 -13.17 -1.41
C GLN A 158 2.21 -14.00 -0.47
N GLN A 159 1.75 -14.13 0.77
CA GLN A 159 2.34 -15.04 1.73
C GLN A 159 1.74 -16.43 1.50
N GLU A 160 2.58 -17.46 1.51
CA GLU A 160 2.10 -18.84 1.57
C GLU A 160 1.40 -19.05 2.93
N VAL A 161 0.25 -19.75 2.90
CA VAL A 161 -0.60 -20.03 4.06
C VAL A 161 -0.36 -21.46 4.53
#